data_AF-A0A1L6I2P8-F1
#
_entry.id   AF-A0A1L6I2P8-F1
#
_cell.length_a   1.000
_cell.length_b   1.000
_cell.length_c   1.000
_cell.angle_alpha   90.00
_cell.angle_beta   90.00
_cell.angle_gamma   90.00
#
_symmetry.space_group_name_H-M   'P 1'
#
loop_
_entity.id
_entity.type
_entity.pdbx_description
1 polymer ?
#
loop_
_entity_poly.entity_id
_entity_poly.type
_entity_poly.pdbx_seq_one_letter_code
_entity_poly.pdbx_strand_id
1 'polypeptide(L)'
;MTTAANAVLEKGNDERFIEAVGVDQLADVFKAAGYRVTAAEQNGVVQLMSASQGVGFAARFGNAAAEAGTFLDFTLSCALQVQGELPAEIVASWNRTKRFARLWEQAPFLVLEMDVVVAGGVSERNLRSLIELWDRLIREFLLHLRDRPATAAGEGAAGVTVAGLASSATDASKADAQ
;
A
#
# COMPACT_ATOMS: atom_id res chain seq x y z
N MET A 1 29.51 -28.96 -43.88
CA MET A 1 30.24 -28.46 -42.70
C MET A 1 30.72 -27.06 -43.04
N THR A 2 30.39 -25.94 -42.38
CA THR A 2 29.72 -25.64 -41.12
C THR A 2 29.53 -24.12 -41.13
N THR A 3 28.32 -23.58 -41.24
CA THR A 3 28.00 -22.20 -40.79
C THR A 3 26.48 -22.07 -40.61
N ALA A 4 25.94 -22.79 -39.63
CA ALA A 4 24.59 -22.59 -39.11
C ALA A 4 24.70 -22.69 -37.58
N ALA A 5 25.22 -21.65 -36.93
CA ALA A 5 25.38 -21.67 -35.47
C ALA A 5 25.46 -20.30 -34.77
N ASN A 6 25.32 -19.15 -35.42
CA ASN A 6 25.59 -17.86 -34.75
C ASN A 6 24.50 -16.78 -34.82
N ALA A 7 23.24 -17.16 -35.06
CA ALA A 7 22.11 -16.22 -35.03
C ALA A 7 21.28 -16.30 -33.73
N VAL A 8 21.84 -16.83 -32.65
CA VAL A 8 21.21 -16.82 -31.31
C VAL A 8 22.17 -16.16 -30.33
N LEU A 9 22.45 -14.89 -30.55
CA LEU A 9 23.08 -14.03 -29.55
C LEU A 9 22.25 -12.75 -29.42
N GLU A 10 21.73 -12.59 -28.21
CA GLU A 10 21.33 -11.33 -27.57
C GLU A 10 20.03 -10.68 -28.05
N LYS A 11 18.89 -11.28 -27.68
CA LYS A 11 17.86 -10.45 -27.05
C LYS A 11 18.37 -10.06 -25.67
N GLY A 12 19.22 -9.03 -25.62
CA GLY A 12 19.48 -8.32 -24.39
C GLY A 12 18.14 -7.91 -23.81
N ASN A 13 17.76 -8.48 -22.67
CA ASN A 13 16.68 -7.95 -21.88
C ASN A 13 17.24 -6.63 -21.33
N ASP A 14 17.10 -5.55 -22.09
CA ASP A 14 17.34 -4.19 -21.59
C ASP A 14 16.34 -3.98 -20.46
N GLU A 15 16.76 -4.41 -19.26
CA GLU A 15 15.98 -4.27 -18.05
C GLU A 15 15.99 -2.77 -17.72
N ARG A 16 14.95 -2.09 -18.20
CA ARG A 16 14.79 -0.67 -17.97
C ARG A 16 14.55 -0.45 -16.49
N PHE A 17 15.49 0.23 -15.84
CA PHE A 17 15.34 0.66 -14.45
C PHE A 17 14.36 1.84 -14.36
N ILE A 18 13.56 1.81 -13.31
CA ILE A 18 12.63 2.86 -12.89
C ILE A 18 13.31 3.58 -11.74
N GLU A 19 13.70 4.83 -11.97
CA GLU A 19 14.36 5.68 -10.97
C GLU A 19 13.38 6.69 -10.34
N ALA A 20 12.30 6.98 -11.06
CA ALA A 20 11.14 7.75 -10.61
C ALA A 20 9.88 7.16 -11.25
N VAL A 21 8.75 7.27 -10.56
CA VAL A 21 7.46 6.72 -11.00
C VAL A 21 6.43 7.81 -11.22
N GLY A 22 5.73 7.75 -12.36
CA GLY A 22 4.56 8.58 -12.63
C GLY A 22 3.26 7.94 -12.16
N VAL A 23 2.19 8.73 -12.03
CA VAL A 23 0.87 8.24 -11.59
C VAL A 23 0.33 7.16 -12.53
N ASP A 24 0.31 7.43 -13.83
CA ASP A 24 -0.20 6.50 -14.84
C ASP A 24 0.68 5.25 -14.95
N GLN A 25 2.00 5.41 -14.86
CA GLN A 25 2.95 4.31 -14.87
C GLN A 25 2.69 3.35 -13.69
N LEU A 26 2.53 3.85 -12.48
CA LEU A 26 2.23 3.02 -11.32
C LEU A 26 0.86 2.35 -11.47
N ALA A 27 -0.14 3.07 -11.99
CA ALA A 27 -1.46 2.52 -12.26
C ALA A 27 -1.39 1.34 -13.24
N ASP A 28 -0.58 1.43 -14.28
CA ASP A 28 -0.39 0.36 -15.26
C ASP A 28 0.33 -0.85 -14.66
N VAL A 29 1.32 -0.64 -13.79
CA VAL A 29 1.96 -1.74 -13.03
C VAL A 29 0.93 -2.48 -12.17
N PHE A 30 0.05 -1.75 -11.45
CA PHE A 30 -1.03 -2.35 -10.67
C PHE A 30 -2.05 -3.11 -11.54
N LYS A 31 -2.49 -2.53 -12.66
CA LYS A 31 -3.40 -3.20 -13.61
C LYS A 31 -2.77 -4.48 -14.17
N ALA A 32 -1.49 -4.42 -14.53
CA ALA A 32 -0.74 -5.58 -15.00
C ALA A 32 -0.55 -6.65 -13.91
N ALA A 33 -0.68 -6.30 -12.63
CA ALA A 33 -0.73 -7.24 -11.51
C ALA A 33 -2.16 -7.73 -11.19
N GLY A 34 -3.16 -7.34 -11.98
CA GLY A 34 -4.55 -7.79 -11.85
C GLY A 34 -5.44 -6.90 -10.97
N TYR A 35 -4.93 -5.76 -10.51
CA TYR A 35 -5.71 -4.84 -9.69
C TYR A 35 -6.62 -3.95 -10.52
N ARG A 36 -7.75 -3.56 -9.91
CA ARG A 36 -8.53 -2.41 -10.36
C ARG A 36 -7.95 -1.16 -9.72
N VAL A 37 -7.77 -0.11 -10.50
CA VAL A 37 -7.16 1.14 -10.03
C VAL A 37 -8.07 2.30 -10.39
N THR A 38 -8.28 3.21 -9.43
CA THR A 38 -8.98 4.48 -9.64
C THR A 38 -8.10 5.61 -9.12
N ALA A 39 -7.79 6.59 -9.96
CA ALA A 39 -7.13 7.81 -9.49
C ALA A 39 -8.15 8.66 -8.71
N ALA A 40 -7.75 9.17 -7.55
CA ALA A 40 -8.54 10.07 -6.73
C ALA A 40 -7.66 11.24 -6.28
N GLU A 41 -8.24 12.44 -6.22
CA GLU A 41 -7.57 13.61 -5.67
C GLU A 41 -8.10 13.87 -4.25
N GLN A 42 -7.19 13.99 -3.29
CA GLN A 42 -7.51 14.32 -1.90
C GLN A 42 -6.59 15.46 -1.44
N ASN A 43 -7.18 16.58 -1.02
CA ASN A 43 -6.45 17.77 -0.57
C ASN A 43 -5.41 18.27 -1.60
N GLY A 44 -5.75 18.21 -2.90
CA GLY A 44 -4.84 18.61 -3.98
C GLY A 44 -3.76 17.59 -4.32
N VAL A 45 -3.79 16.40 -3.72
CA VAL A 45 -2.81 15.33 -3.95
C VAL A 45 -3.49 14.14 -4.63
N VAL A 46 -2.97 13.74 -5.78
CA VAL A 46 -3.42 12.54 -6.50
C VAL A 46 -2.94 11.28 -5.79
N GLN A 47 -3.81 10.30 -5.66
CA GLN A 47 -3.55 8.98 -5.09
C GLN A 47 -4.20 7.90 -5.97
N LEU A 48 -3.65 6.70 -5.95
CA LEU A 48 -4.27 5.55 -6.62
C LEU A 48 -5.03 4.70 -5.60
N MET A 49 -6.32 4.54 -5.79
CA MET A 49 -7.18 3.69 -4.97
C MET A 49 -7.31 2.29 -5.59
N SER A 50 -7.21 1.26 -4.76
CA SER A 50 -7.36 -0.14 -5.14
C SER A 50 -7.88 -0.96 -3.96
N ALA A 51 -8.06 -2.27 -4.15
CA ALA A 51 -8.47 -3.18 -3.09
C ALA A 51 -7.77 -4.54 -3.20
N SER A 52 -7.49 -5.14 -2.05
CA SER A 52 -6.96 -6.51 -1.90
C SER A 52 -7.75 -7.23 -0.81
N GLN A 53 -8.10 -8.50 -1.03
CA GLN A 53 -8.86 -9.33 -0.09
C GLN A 53 -10.17 -8.67 0.43
N GLY A 54 -10.79 -7.80 -0.38
CA GLY A 54 -12.00 -7.05 0.01
C GLY A 54 -11.74 -5.79 0.84
N VAL A 55 -10.47 -5.42 1.06
CA VAL A 55 -10.07 -4.23 1.82
C VAL A 55 -9.48 -3.18 0.87
N GLY A 56 -9.98 -1.95 0.98
CA GLY A 56 -9.48 -0.81 0.22
C GLY A 56 -8.09 -0.37 0.71
N PHE A 57 -7.23 0.02 -0.23
CA PHE A 57 -5.95 0.66 0.05
C PHE A 57 -5.66 1.76 -0.96
N ALA A 58 -4.78 2.68 -0.59
CA ALA A 58 -4.29 3.76 -1.44
C ALA A 58 -2.78 3.61 -1.70
N ALA A 59 -2.32 3.94 -2.89
CA ALA A 59 -0.94 4.30 -3.15
C ALA A 59 -0.83 5.84 -3.14
N ARG A 60 -0.09 6.36 -2.16
CA ARG A 60 0.13 7.79 -1.94
C ARG A 60 1.54 8.14 -2.40
N PHE A 61 1.66 9.04 -3.37
CA PHE A 61 2.95 9.47 -3.87
C PHE A 61 3.66 10.36 -2.84
N GLY A 62 4.97 10.14 -2.66
CA GLY A 62 5.77 10.82 -1.64
C GLY A 62 6.68 11.88 -2.25
N ASN A 63 8.00 11.67 -2.20
CA ASN A 63 8.96 12.68 -2.61
C ASN A 63 8.94 12.90 -4.13
N ALA A 64 8.82 14.16 -4.57
CA ALA A 64 8.90 14.53 -5.98
C ALA A 64 10.32 14.32 -6.53
N ALA A 65 10.41 13.85 -7.78
CA ALA A 65 11.67 13.75 -8.50
C ALA A 65 11.94 15.03 -9.34
N ALA A 66 13.06 15.05 -10.06
CA ALA A 66 13.45 16.19 -10.90
C ALA A 66 12.47 16.43 -12.07
N GLU A 67 11.86 15.37 -12.61
CA GLU A 67 10.84 15.46 -13.64
C GLU A 67 9.47 15.72 -13.02
N ALA A 68 8.79 16.77 -13.49
CA ALA A 68 7.48 17.16 -12.99
C ALA A 68 6.45 16.02 -13.14
N GLY A 69 5.70 15.75 -12.07
CA GLY A 69 4.69 14.68 -12.05
C GLY A 69 5.25 13.27 -11.82
N THR A 70 6.52 13.15 -11.45
CA THR A 70 7.17 11.88 -11.08
C THR A 70 7.68 11.91 -9.65
N PHE A 71 7.81 10.72 -9.04
CA PHE A 71 8.09 10.56 -7.61
C PHE A 71 9.17 9.51 -7.37
N LEU A 72 9.98 9.73 -6.33
CA LEU A 72 11.07 8.85 -5.90
C LEU A 72 10.59 7.68 -5.03
N ASP A 73 9.39 7.81 -4.47
CA ASP A 73 8.76 6.82 -3.60
C ASP A 73 7.23 7.00 -3.55
N PHE A 74 6.57 5.98 -3.02
CA PHE A 74 5.16 6.00 -2.66
C PHE A 74 4.90 5.09 -1.46
N THR A 75 3.83 5.36 -0.73
CA THR A 75 3.36 4.54 0.40
C THR A 75 2.08 3.82 0.01
N LEU A 76 2.04 2.50 0.19
CA LEU A 76 0.80 1.73 0.20
C LEU A 76 0.19 1.80 1.59
N SER A 77 -1.07 2.22 1.67
CA SER A 77 -1.74 2.52 2.94
C SER A 77 -3.13 1.90 2.96
N CYS A 78 -3.39 1.08 3.98
CA CYS A 78 -4.69 0.48 4.26
C CYS A 78 -5.14 0.97 5.64
N ALA A 79 -6.25 1.70 5.68
CA ALA A 79 -6.85 2.17 6.92
C ALA A 79 -8.17 1.44 7.19
N LEU A 80 -8.30 0.90 8.40
CA LEU A 80 -9.50 0.25 8.90
C LEU A 80 -10.07 1.07 10.04
N GLN A 81 -11.38 1.27 10.03
CA GLN A 81 -12.05 1.87 11.17
C GLN A 81 -12.16 0.85 12.31
N VAL A 82 -11.66 1.21 13.49
CA VAL A 82 -11.79 0.43 14.72
C VAL A 82 -13.18 0.67 15.29
N GLN A 83 -13.87 -0.42 15.60
CA GLN A 83 -15.14 -0.40 16.33
C GLN A 83 -14.87 -0.96 17.74
N GLY A 84 -15.13 -0.15 18.76
CA GLY A 84 -14.81 -0.49 20.15
C GLY A 84 -13.35 -0.23 20.52
N GLU A 85 -12.87 -0.92 21.55
CA GLU A 85 -11.52 -0.76 22.06
C GLU A 85 -10.51 -1.67 21.34
N LEU A 86 -9.40 -1.10 20.90
CA LEU A 86 -8.29 -1.85 20.32
C LEU A 86 -7.35 -2.34 21.45
N PRO A 87 -7.07 -3.65 21.57
CA PRO A 87 -6.07 -4.12 22.50
C PRO A 87 -4.69 -3.47 22.27
N ALA A 88 -4.10 -2.91 23.34
CA ALA A 88 -2.86 -2.12 23.28
C ALA A 88 -1.69 -2.85 22.58
N GLU A 89 -1.63 -4.18 22.67
CA GLU A 89 -0.55 -4.99 22.09
C GLU A 89 -0.68 -5.23 20.58
N ILE A 90 -1.81 -4.91 19.93
CA ILE A 90 -2.01 -5.19 18.50
C ILE A 90 -0.94 -4.51 17.64
N VAL A 91 -0.73 -3.22 17.88
CA VAL A 91 0.26 -2.41 17.14
C VAL A 91 1.68 -2.85 17.48
N ALA A 92 2.02 -2.95 18.76
CA ALA A 92 3.36 -3.29 19.21
C ALA A 92 3.81 -4.68 18.73
N SER A 93 2.93 -5.69 18.81
CA SER A 93 3.25 -7.04 18.38
C SER A 93 3.38 -7.18 16.85
N TRP A 94 2.61 -6.42 16.07
CA TRP A 94 2.80 -6.35 14.62
C TRP A 94 4.18 -5.80 14.30
N ASN A 95 4.49 -4.60 14.78
CA ASN A 95 5.75 -3.90 14.48
C ASN A 95 7.00 -4.67 14.97
N ARG A 96 6.85 -5.50 16.01
CA ARG A 96 7.93 -6.39 16.47
C ARG A 96 8.19 -7.57 15.54
N THR A 97 7.17 -8.04 14.82
CA THR A 97 7.25 -9.28 14.02
C THR A 97 7.35 -9.04 12.52
N LYS A 98 6.91 -7.87 12.03
CA LYS A 98 6.88 -7.53 10.61
C LYS A 98 7.97 -6.52 10.26
N ARG A 99 8.68 -6.78 9.16
CA ARG A 99 9.81 -5.97 8.69
C ARG A 99 9.45 -4.98 7.59
N PHE A 100 8.40 -5.28 6.84
CA PHE A 100 8.06 -4.57 5.60
C PHE A 100 6.74 -3.81 5.66
N ALA A 101 6.10 -3.76 6.83
CA ALA A 101 4.96 -2.87 7.02
C ALA A 101 4.89 -2.40 8.46
N ARG A 102 4.49 -1.13 8.62
CA ARG A 102 4.23 -0.50 9.91
C ARG A 102 2.74 -0.46 10.16
N LEU A 103 2.35 -0.83 11.37
CA LEU A 103 1.01 -0.63 11.88
C LEU A 103 1.04 0.54 12.87
N TRP A 104 0.06 1.43 12.81
CA TRP A 104 -0.09 2.53 13.75
C TRP A 104 -1.57 2.91 13.91
N GLU A 105 -1.88 3.56 15.02
CA GLU A 105 -3.23 3.97 15.37
C GLU A 105 -3.38 5.49 15.24
N GLN A 106 -4.49 5.91 14.64
CA GLN A 106 -4.97 7.29 14.64
C GLN A 106 -6.46 7.23 14.81
N ALA A 107 -6.90 7.21 16.07
CA ALA A 107 -8.29 6.98 16.44
C ALA A 107 -9.26 7.83 15.59
N PRO A 108 -10.28 7.21 14.97
CA PRO A 108 -10.73 5.83 15.13
C PRO A 108 -10.11 4.82 14.15
N PHE A 109 -9.01 5.14 13.48
CA PHE A 109 -8.41 4.30 12.44
C PHE A 109 -7.18 3.52 12.92
N LEU A 110 -7.08 2.29 12.42
CA LEU A 110 -5.88 1.47 12.46
C LEU A 110 -5.31 1.42 11.04
N VAL A 111 -4.08 1.88 10.89
CA VAL A 111 -3.45 2.10 9.58
C VAL A 111 -2.24 1.21 9.41
N LEU A 112 -2.27 0.40 8.35
CA LEU A 112 -1.16 -0.42 7.89
C LEU A 112 -0.51 0.26 6.70
N GLU A 113 0.81 0.43 6.74
CA GLU A 113 1.56 1.08 5.67
C GLU A 113 2.81 0.31 5.27
N MET A 114 3.13 0.36 3.98
CA MET A 114 4.39 -0.09 3.41
C MET A 114 4.94 0.98 2.48
N ASP A 115 6.14 1.46 2.77
CA ASP A 115 6.86 2.42 1.95
C ASP A 115 7.62 1.70 0.83
N VAL A 116 7.59 2.28 -0.37
CA VAL A 116 8.30 1.78 -1.55
C VAL A 116 9.14 2.89 -2.14
N VAL A 117 10.45 2.68 -2.18
CA VAL A 117 11.42 3.59 -2.82
C VAL A 117 11.80 3.01 -4.19
N VAL A 118 11.78 3.86 -5.22
CA VAL A 118 12.26 3.54 -6.58
C VAL A 118 13.55 4.28 -6.93
N ALA A 119 13.91 5.29 -6.15
CA ALA A 119 15.18 6.00 -6.28
C ALA A 119 16.38 5.04 -6.28
N GLY A 120 17.33 5.28 -7.19
CA GLY A 120 18.50 4.42 -7.39
C GLY A 120 18.29 3.28 -8.39
N GLY A 121 17.08 3.16 -8.95
CA GLY A 121 16.78 2.25 -10.04
C GLY A 121 16.27 0.90 -9.55
N VAL A 122 15.01 0.61 -9.84
CA VAL A 122 14.40 -0.71 -9.63
C VAL A 122 13.83 -1.23 -10.93
N SER A 123 13.81 -2.54 -11.13
CA SER A 123 13.11 -3.09 -12.31
C SER A 123 11.59 -3.15 -12.09
N GLU A 124 10.82 -3.22 -13.17
CA GLU A 124 9.37 -3.44 -13.08
C GLU A 124 9.05 -4.74 -12.33
N ARG A 125 9.89 -5.78 -12.50
CA ARG A 125 9.77 -7.04 -11.76
C ARG A 125 9.90 -6.83 -10.24
N ASN A 126 10.78 -5.94 -9.80
CA ASN A 126 10.88 -5.57 -8.39
C ASN A 126 9.58 -4.90 -7.90
N LEU A 127 9.04 -3.93 -8.64
CA LEU A 127 7.77 -3.28 -8.27
C LEU A 127 6.61 -4.26 -8.17
N ARG A 128 6.50 -5.19 -9.14
CA ARG A 128 5.51 -6.27 -9.08
C ARG A 128 5.66 -7.15 -7.84
N SER A 129 6.90 -7.48 -7.49
CA SER A 129 7.20 -8.28 -6.29
C SER A 129 6.81 -7.53 -5.00
N LEU A 130 6.95 -6.21 -4.96
CA LEU A 130 6.50 -5.38 -3.83
C LEU A 130 4.97 -5.33 -3.74
N ILE A 131 4.26 -5.27 -4.87
CA ILE A 131 2.79 -5.34 -4.89
C ILE A 131 2.30 -6.72 -4.40
N GLU A 132 2.97 -7.81 -4.79
CA GLU A 132 2.68 -9.16 -4.27
C GLU A 132 2.96 -9.27 -2.77
N LEU A 133 4.05 -8.66 -2.29
CA LEU A 133 4.36 -8.57 -0.86
C LEU A 133 3.26 -7.81 -0.10
N TRP A 134 2.73 -6.74 -0.68
CA TRP A 134 1.62 -5.98 -0.10
C TRP A 134 0.36 -6.83 0.05
N ASP A 135 -0.04 -7.62 -0.97
CA ASP A 135 -1.19 -8.54 -0.85
C ASP A 135 -1.02 -9.53 0.30
N ARG A 136 0.19 -10.08 0.42
CA ARG A 136 0.54 -10.99 1.52
C ARG A 136 0.48 -10.30 2.87
N LEU A 137 0.97 -9.07 2.98
CA LEU A 137 0.93 -8.28 4.21
C LEU A 137 -0.51 -7.96 4.62
N ILE A 138 -1.40 -7.63 3.68
CA ILE A 138 -2.84 -7.45 3.97
C ILE A 138 -3.45 -8.74 4.52
N ARG A 139 -3.17 -9.89 3.89
CA ARG A 139 -3.65 -11.19 4.39
C ARG A 139 -3.15 -11.47 5.80
N GLU A 140 -1.86 -11.26 6.06
CA GLU A 140 -1.25 -11.46 7.38
C GLU A 140 -1.82 -10.48 8.41
N PHE A 141 -2.13 -9.24 8.01
CA PHE A 141 -2.76 -8.24 8.85
C PHE A 141 -4.17 -8.65 9.27
N LEU A 142 -5.00 -9.10 8.32
CA LEU A 142 -6.34 -9.60 8.63
C LEU A 142 -6.33 -10.82 9.55
N LEU A 143 -5.35 -11.72 9.37
CA LEU A 143 -5.14 -12.85 10.29
C LEU A 143 -4.71 -12.38 11.68
N HIS A 144 -3.79 -11.41 11.76
CA HIS A 144 -3.32 -10.83 13.03
C HIS A 144 -4.46 -10.18 13.83
N LEU A 145 -5.44 -9.58 13.16
CA LEU A 145 -6.64 -9.05 13.79
C LEU A 145 -7.61 -10.16 14.25
N ARG A 146 -7.74 -11.24 13.48
CA ARG A 146 -8.66 -12.35 13.78
C ARG A 146 -8.17 -13.23 14.93
N ASP A 147 -6.87 -13.52 14.97
CA ASP A 147 -6.29 -14.49 15.91
C ASP A 147 -6.23 -13.95 17.36
N ARG A 148 -6.75 -12.74 17.60
CA ARG A 148 -6.88 -12.13 18.94
C ARG A 148 -8.31 -11.67 19.20
N PRO A 149 -9.28 -12.60 19.31
CA PRO A 149 -10.58 -12.27 19.86
C PRO A 149 -10.37 -11.63 21.24
N ALA A 150 -11.14 -10.59 21.53
CA ALA A 150 -11.08 -9.80 22.76
C ALA A 150 -10.79 -10.66 23.99
N THR A 151 -9.54 -10.67 24.45
CA THR A 151 -9.22 -11.08 25.82
C THR A 151 -9.59 -9.92 26.75
N ALA A 152 -10.86 -9.52 26.70
CA ALA A 152 -11.52 -8.53 27.53
C ALA A 152 -13.04 -8.54 27.24
N ALA A 153 -13.71 -9.68 27.45
CA ALA A 153 -15.16 -9.73 27.64
C ALA A 153 -15.49 -10.94 28.54
N GLY A 154 -16.00 -10.81 29.77
CA GLY A 154 -16.60 -9.63 30.37
C GLY A 154 -17.77 -9.11 29.53
N GLU A 155 -18.72 -9.98 29.21
CA GLU A 155 -20.07 -9.69 28.68
C GLU A 155 -20.22 -8.54 27.68
N GLY A 156 -20.34 -8.87 26.39
CA GLY A 156 -20.86 -7.95 25.37
C GLY A 156 -20.20 -8.16 24.01
N ALA A 157 -20.68 -9.13 23.24
CA ALA A 157 -20.19 -9.41 21.91
C ALA A 157 -20.44 -8.23 20.95
N ALA A 158 -19.37 -7.61 20.46
CA ALA A 158 -19.36 -6.82 19.24
C ALA A 158 -18.16 -7.25 18.41
N GLY A 159 -18.42 -8.04 17.37
CA GLY A 159 -17.40 -8.45 16.41
C GLY A 159 -16.83 -7.23 15.69
N VAL A 160 -15.52 -7.24 15.45
CA VAL A 160 -14.84 -6.25 14.63
C VAL A 160 -15.43 -6.31 13.22
N THR A 161 -16.21 -5.31 12.85
CA THR A 161 -16.67 -5.11 11.47
C THR A 161 -15.61 -4.31 10.73
N VAL A 162 -14.97 -4.96 9.76
CA VAL A 162 -13.96 -4.34 8.91
C VAL A 162 -14.67 -3.56 7.81
N ALA A 163 -15.01 -2.29 8.09
CA ALA A 163 -15.38 -1.35 7.05
C ALA A 163 -14.10 -0.78 6.43
N GLY A 164 -13.74 -1.27 5.24
CA GLY A 164 -12.72 -0.62 4.43
C GLY A 164 -13.22 0.76 4.03
N LEU A 165 -12.34 1.78 4.09
CA LEU A 165 -12.70 3.13 3.68
C LEU A 165 -13.17 3.16 2.22
N ALA A 166 -14.49 3.25 2.04
CA ALA A 166 -15.06 4.10 1.01
C ALA A 166 -14.87 5.55 1.48
N SER A 167 -14.32 6.37 0.58
CA SER A 167 -14.04 7.81 0.73
C SER A 167 -14.93 8.51 1.77
N SER A 168 -14.34 8.90 2.90
CA SER A 168 -14.97 9.84 3.83
C SER A 168 -14.42 11.23 3.56
N ALA A 169 -15.05 11.92 2.62
CA ALA A 169 -15.00 13.38 2.57
C ALA A 169 -15.72 13.93 3.81
N THR A 170 -15.02 14.56 4.74
CA THR A 170 -15.61 15.54 5.67
C THR A 170 -14.56 16.54 6.13
N ASP A 171 -14.68 17.72 5.51
CA ASP A 171 -14.39 19.07 5.96
C ASP A 171 -13.98 19.27 7.44
N ALA A 172 -12.81 19.89 7.63
CA ALA A 172 -12.42 20.54 8.88
C ALA A 172 -11.80 21.92 8.58
N SER A 173 -12.56 22.77 7.91
CA SER A 173 -12.35 24.21 8.00
C SER A 173 -12.88 24.73 9.34
N LYS A 174 -11.97 25.03 10.27
CA LYS A 174 -11.94 26.23 11.13
C LYS A 174 -11.06 26.00 12.36
N ALA A 175 -9.97 26.74 12.44
CA ALA A 175 -9.66 27.68 13.53
C ALA A 175 -8.17 28.02 13.49
N ASP A 176 -7.83 29.22 13.02
CA ASP A 176 -6.88 30.08 13.74
C ASP A 176 -6.97 31.49 13.18
N ALA A 177 -7.70 32.32 13.92
CA ALA A 177 -7.63 33.77 13.85
C ALA A 177 -7.80 34.27 15.28
N GLN A 178 -6.67 34.45 15.96
CA GLN A 178 -6.49 35.46 17.00
C GLN A 178 -5.01 35.79 17.17
#